data_AF-A0A7D7VLA7-F1
#
_entry.id   AF-A0A7D7VLA7-F1
#
_cell.length_a   1.000
_cell.length_b   1.000
_cell.length_c   1.000
_cell.angle_alpha   90.00
_cell.angle_beta   90.00
_cell.angle_gamma   90.00
#
_symmetry.space_group_name_H-M   'P 1'
#
loop_
_entity.id
_entity.type
_entity.pdbx_description
1 polymer ?
#
loop_
_entity_poly.entity_id
_entity_poly.type
_entity_poly.pdbx_seq_one_letter_code
_entity_poly.pdbx_strand_id
1 'polypeptide(L)'
;MKITLIIALIILCNFANAKQAGNYAGNGIVIGLEYAGLDSPSYTKGMAKALSDTRIPGMKHYAEAVQWGQMQKAANKPIDFSKLDLFVREYQKVGFTELTVALKSHSKWADKDGNKFKSTNPTPKKKYQKLYSKWIHAVVERYDADGIQDMPGLRWPVRYYEIGS
;
A
#
# COMPACT_ATOMS: atom_id res chain seq x y z
N MET A 1 -25.55 14.95 -10.43
CA MET A 1 -24.19 14.52 -10.81
C MET A 1 -24.09 13.02 -10.48
N LYS A 2 -24.13 12.14 -11.49
CA LYS A 2 -23.99 10.69 -11.29
C LYS A 2 -22.49 10.36 -11.34
N ILE A 3 -21.91 9.99 -10.20
CA ILE A 3 -20.55 9.45 -10.14
C ILE A 3 -20.68 7.95 -10.38
N THR A 4 -20.26 7.48 -11.56
CA THR A 4 -20.12 6.06 -11.85
C THR A 4 -18.85 5.56 -11.17
N LEU A 5 -18.99 4.89 -10.03
CA LEU A 5 -17.88 4.26 -9.32
C LEU A 5 -17.58 2.92 -10.01
N ILE A 6 -16.44 2.79 -10.67
CA ILE A 6 -15.96 1.49 -11.17
C ILE A 6 -15.36 0.78 -9.94
N ILE A 7 -16.12 -0.18 -9.41
CA ILE A 7 -15.66 -1.03 -8.31
C ILE A 7 -14.84 -2.17 -8.91
N ALA A 8 -13.53 -2.18 -8.67
CA ALA A 8 -12.69 -3.35 -8.88
C ALA A 8 -12.62 -4.13 -7.56
N LEU A 9 -12.93 -5.43 -7.64
CA LEU A 9 -12.98 -6.36 -6.51
C LEU A 9 -11.62 -7.02 -6.33
N ILE A 10 -11.07 -6.97 -5.11
CA ILE A 10 -9.93 -7.82 -4.72
C ILE A 10 -10.44 -9.08 -4.04
N ILE A 11 -9.87 -10.21 -4.45
CA ILE A 11 -9.97 -11.49 -3.76
C ILE A 11 -8.55 -11.89 -3.32
N LEU A 12 -8.29 -11.90 -2.01
CA LEU A 12 -7.03 -12.39 -1.45
C LEU A 12 -7.28 -13.69 -0.68
N CYS A 13 -6.53 -14.73 -1.03
CA CYS A 13 -6.55 -16.02 -0.34
C CYS A 13 -5.39 -16.08 0.66
N ASN A 14 -5.68 -16.39 1.92
CA ASN A 14 -4.67 -16.54 2.96
C ASN A 14 -4.48 -18.03 3.29
N PHE A 15 -3.28 -18.58 3.08
CA PHE A 15 -2.92 -19.95 3.48
C PHE A 15 -1.93 -19.88 4.65
N ALA A 16 -2.41 -19.68 5.87
CA ALA A 16 -1.57 -19.73 7.06
C ALA A 16 -1.61 -21.12 7.72
N ASN A 17 -0.42 -21.65 8.06
CA ASN A 17 -0.26 -22.87 8.85
C ASN A 17 -0.62 -22.59 10.32
N ALA A 18 -1.51 -23.39 10.90
CA ALA A 18 -2.27 -23.11 12.13
C ALA A 18 -1.48 -23.03 13.45
N LYS A 19 -0.14 -22.99 13.46
CA LYS A 19 0.66 -23.16 14.70
C LYS A 19 1.14 -21.88 15.39
N GLN A 20 0.88 -20.69 14.85
CA GLN A 20 1.37 -19.44 15.44
C GLN A 20 0.38 -18.26 15.40
N ALA A 21 -0.91 -18.52 15.21
CA ALA A 21 -1.92 -17.47 15.18
C ALA A 21 -2.59 -17.34 16.56
N GLY A 22 -2.04 -16.48 17.41
CA GLY A 22 -2.86 -15.88 18.45
C GLY A 22 -3.96 -15.04 17.78
N ASN A 23 -5.20 -15.51 17.84
CA ASN A 23 -6.46 -14.76 17.65
C ASN A 23 -6.61 -13.80 16.45
N TYR A 24 -5.92 -13.99 15.32
CA TYR A 24 -6.35 -13.38 14.04
C TYR A 24 -7.22 -14.37 13.27
N ALA A 25 -8.46 -14.53 13.75
CA ALA A 25 -9.45 -15.40 13.14
C ALA A 25 -9.77 -14.94 11.70
N GLY A 26 -9.61 -15.84 10.73
CA GLY A 26 -10.12 -15.65 9.38
C GLY A 26 -9.54 -16.61 8.34
N ASN A 27 -9.83 -17.91 8.44
CA ASN A 27 -9.70 -18.87 7.33
C ASN A 27 -10.78 -18.60 6.26
N GLY A 28 -10.78 -17.40 5.68
CA GLY A 28 -11.83 -16.93 4.77
C GLY A 28 -11.29 -16.04 3.66
N ILE A 29 -12.08 -15.88 2.61
CA ILE A 29 -11.78 -14.97 1.51
C ILE A 29 -11.90 -13.52 2.00
N VAL A 30 -10.85 -12.72 1.82
CA VAL A 30 -10.94 -11.27 2.04
C VAL A 30 -11.52 -10.62 0.79
N ILE A 31 -12.64 -9.93 0.97
CA ILE A 31 -13.26 -9.07 -0.04
C ILE A 31 -12.81 -7.64 0.23
N GLY A 32 -12.39 -6.94 -0.83
CA GLY A 32 -11.94 -5.56 -0.74
C GLY A 32 -12.22 -4.73 -1.98
N LEU A 33 -12.04 -3.42 -1.83
CA LEU A 33 -12.13 -2.44 -2.92
C LEU A 33 -10.73 -1.95 -3.31
N GLU A 34 -10.53 -1.65 -4.60
CA GLU A 34 -9.31 -1.04 -5.11
C GLU A 34 -9.42 0.48 -5.31
N TYR A 35 -8.27 1.10 -5.57
CA TYR A 35 -8.13 2.48 -6.01
C TYR A 35 -8.55 3.52 -4.94
N ALA A 36 -8.16 3.31 -3.67
CA ALA A 36 -8.20 4.39 -2.69
C ALA A 36 -7.30 5.54 -3.18
N GLY A 37 -7.89 6.66 -3.59
CA GLY A 37 -7.12 7.81 -4.08
C GLY A 37 -6.45 8.57 -2.93
N LEU A 38 -5.22 9.01 -3.20
CA LEU A 38 -4.32 9.67 -2.25
C LEU A 38 -3.91 11.06 -2.75
N ASP A 39 -4.78 11.70 -3.54
CA ASP A 39 -4.53 12.98 -4.20
C ASP A 39 -4.56 14.15 -3.20
N SER A 40 -5.42 14.06 -2.18
CA SER A 40 -5.46 15.03 -1.07
C SER A 40 -5.96 14.39 0.23
N PRO A 41 -5.57 14.94 1.40
CA PRO A 41 -6.07 14.48 2.70
C PRO A 41 -7.60 14.47 2.81
N SER A 42 -8.25 15.52 2.30
CA SER A 42 -9.72 15.64 2.34
C SER A 42 -10.40 14.57 1.50
N TYR A 43 -9.86 14.26 0.32
CA TYR A 43 -10.38 13.21 -0.54
C TYR A 43 -10.22 11.83 0.11
N THR A 44 -9.02 11.50 0.60
CA THR A 44 -8.75 10.20 1.24
C THR A 44 -9.63 9.98 2.47
N LYS A 45 -9.74 11.00 3.34
CA LYS A 45 -10.62 10.94 4.52
C LYS A 45 -12.09 10.81 4.14
N GLY A 46 -12.54 11.58 3.14
CA GLY A 46 -13.90 11.54 2.63
C GLY A 46 -14.25 10.16 2.08
N MET A 47 -13.35 9.57 1.29
CA MET A 47 -13.53 8.24 0.71
C MET A 47 -13.54 7.15 1.79
N ALA A 48 -12.60 7.17 2.73
CA ALA A 48 -12.57 6.23 3.84
C ALA A 48 -13.91 6.24 4.60
N LYS A 49 -14.41 7.43 4.95
CA LYS A 49 -15.71 7.58 5.61
C LYS A 49 -16.89 7.13 4.74
N ALA A 50 -16.88 7.43 3.45
CA ALA A 50 -17.97 7.03 2.56
C ALA A 50 -18.05 5.51 2.40
N LEU A 51 -16.91 4.82 2.41
CA LEU A 51 -16.82 3.37 2.24
C LEU A 51 -16.99 2.59 3.55
N SER A 52 -16.87 3.22 4.72
CA SER A 52 -17.00 2.51 6.00
C SER A 52 -18.36 1.84 6.18
N ASP A 53 -19.42 2.44 5.63
CA ASP A 53 -20.78 1.92 5.75
C ASP A 53 -21.01 0.64 4.93
N THR A 54 -20.11 0.32 3.99
CA THR A 54 -20.16 -0.93 3.20
C THR A 54 -19.83 -2.17 4.03
N ARG A 55 -19.14 -2.00 5.16
CA ARG A 55 -18.62 -3.09 6.01
C ARG A 55 -17.69 -4.08 5.29
N ILE A 56 -17.16 -3.72 4.12
CA ILE A 56 -16.13 -4.48 3.43
C ILE A 56 -14.83 -4.33 4.23
N PRO A 57 -14.12 -5.43 4.55
CA PRO A 57 -12.96 -5.36 5.43
C PRO A 57 -11.68 -4.88 4.71
N GLY A 58 -11.61 -5.08 3.39
CA GLY A 58 -10.41 -4.85 2.58
C GLY A 58 -10.38 -3.56 1.77
N MET A 59 -9.20 -2.96 1.68
CA MET A 59 -8.94 -1.81 0.82
C MET A 59 -7.51 -1.84 0.26
N LYS A 60 -7.37 -1.51 -1.03
CA LYS A 60 -6.08 -1.23 -1.68
C LYS A 60 -6.04 0.20 -2.20
N HIS A 61 -4.90 0.85 -2.00
CA HIS A 61 -4.68 2.20 -2.51
C HIS A 61 -4.37 2.23 -4.01
N TYR A 62 -4.46 3.43 -4.60
CA TYR A 62 -3.91 3.68 -5.93
C TYR A 62 -2.37 3.56 -5.90
N ALA A 63 -1.80 2.58 -6.60
CA ALA A 63 -0.40 2.18 -6.44
C ALA A 63 0.59 3.27 -6.88
N GLU A 64 0.26 3.99 -7.94
CA GLU A 64 1.10 5.02 -8.55
C GLU A 64 1.33 6.21 -7.62
N ALA A 65 0.45 6.42 -6.63
CA ALA A 65 0.61 7.47 -5.63
C ALA A 65 1.78 7.21 -4.66
N VAL A 66 2.20 5.95 -4.51
CA VAL A 66 3.24 5.51 -3.55
C VAL A 66 4.26 4.54 -4.19
N GLN A 67 4.36 4.51 -5.51
CA GLN A 67 5.44 3.78 -6.20
C GLN A 67 6.82 4.29 -5.77
N TRP A 68 7.87 3.50 -5.99
CA TRP A 68 9.20 3.76 -5.44
C TRP A 68 9.72 5.17 -5.73
N GLY A 69 9.64 5.64 -6.99
CA GLY A 69 10.09 6.99 -7.36
C GLY A 69 9.22 8.12 -6.80
N GLN A 70 8.01 7.84 -6.31
CA GLN A 70 7.17 8.81 -5.64
C GLN A 70 7.47 8.91 -4.15
N MET A 71 7.76 7.81 -3.47
CA MET A 71 8.15 7.84 -2.07
C MET A 71 9.62 8.25 -1.90
N GLN A 72 10.51 7.78 -2.76
CA GLN A 72 11.93 8.14 -2.73
C GLN A 72 12.29 8.90 -4.01
N LYS A 73 12.46 10.22 -3.92
CA LYS A 73 12.64 11.09 -5.12
C LYS A 73 14.01 10.97 -5.79
N ALA A 74 15.03 10.50 -5.06
CA ALA A 74 16.36 10.22 -5.59
C ALA A 74 17.10 9.26 -4.64
N ALA A 75 18.21 8.67 -5.11
CA ALA A 75 18.98 7.66 -4.37
C ALA A 75 19.44 8.10 -2.97
N ASN A 76 19.69 9.39 -2.77
CA ASN A 76 20.16 9.99 -1.52
C ASN A 76 19.06 10.75 -0.76
N LYS A 77 17.80 10.64 -1.18
CA LYS A 77 16.67 11.26 -0.50
C LYS A 77 16.00 10.26 0.44
N PRO A 78 15.44 10.73 1.57
CA PRO A 78 14.66 9.87 2.45
C PRO A 78 13.42 9.34 1.72
N ILE A 79 12.84 8.28 2.30
CA ILE A 79 11.54 7.75 1.89
C ILE A 79 10.47 8.63 2.54
N ASP A 80 9.61 9.20 1.72
CA ASP A 80 8.43 9.95 2.13
C ASP A 80 7.24 8.99 2.28
N PHE A 81 6.82 8.80 3.53
CA PHE A 81 5.69 7.94 3.90
C PHE A 81 4.35 8.69 3.98
N SER A 82 4.33 10.01 3.82
CA SER A 82 3.17 10.87 4.11
C SER A 82 1.86 10.37 3.51
N LYS A 83 1.87 9.97 2.23
CA LYS A 83 0.67 9.45 1.54
C LYS A 83 0.26 8.07 2.00
N LEU A 84 1.22 7.18 2.24
CA LEU A 84 0.93 5.81 2.67
C LEU A 84 0.47 5.78 4.13
N ASP A 85 1.08 6.61 4.99
CA ASP A 85 0.63 6.84 6.37
C ASP A 85 -0.80 7.39 6.40
N LEU A 86 -1.11 8.35 5.51
CA LEU A 86 -2.46 8.89 5.37
C LEU A 86 -3.46 7.81 4.99
N PHE A 87 -3.13 6.96 4.01
CA PHE A 87 -3.97 5.83 3.63
C PHE A 87 -4.22 4.90 4.82
N VAL A 88 -3.15 4.38 5.43
CA VAL A 88 -3.24 3.40 6.51
C VAL A 88 -4.03 3.96 7.69
N ARG A 89 -3.68 5.17 8.15
CA ARG A 89 -4.34 5.81 9.28
C ARG A 89 -5.82 6.06 9.03
N GLU A 90 -6.19 6.70 7.92
CA GLU A 90 -7.59 7.09 7.71
C GLU A 90 -8.50 5.89 7.47
N TYR A 91 -8.02 4.85 6.78
CA TYR A 91 -8.81 3.64 6.56
C TYR A 91 -8.90 2.78 7.84
N GLN A 92 -7.81 2.60 8.59
CA GLN A 92 -7.89 1.90 9.88
C GLN A 92 -8.73 2.65 10.90
N LYS A 93 -8.73 3.98 10.87
CA LYS A 93 -9.55 4.81 11.77
C LYS A 93 -11.05 4.51 11.64
N VAL A 94 -11.52 4.22 10.42
CA VAL A 94 -12.95 3.96 10.14
C VAL A 94 -13.31 2.48 10.05
N GLY A 95 -12.38 1.58 10.40
CA GLY A 95 -12.68 0.16 10.63
C GLY A 95 -12.14 -0.82 9.59
N PHE A 96 -11.40 -0.38 8.57
CA PHE A 96 -10.74 -1.30 7.65
C PHE A 96 -9.56 -2.00 8.33
N THR A 97 -9.52 -3.32 8.29
CA THR A 97 -8.46 -4.15 8.92
C THR A 97 -7.61 -4.91 7.92
N GLU A 98 -8.09 -5.05 6.67
CA GLU A 98 -7.46 -5.86 5.63
C GLU A 98 -6.87 -4.96 4.54
N LEU A 99 -5.93 -4.10 4.92
CA LEU A 99 -5.29 -3.21 3.96
C LEU A 99 -4.29 -3.99 3.08
N THR A 100 -4.31 -3.67 1.78
CA THR A 100 -3.33 -4.16 0.81
C THR A 100 -2.46 -3.00 0.34
N VAL A 101 -1.15 -3.18 0.43
CA VAL A 101 -0.15 -2.22 -0.02
C VAL A 101 0.48 -2.70 -1.32
N ALA A 102 0.31 -1.92 -2.38
CA ALA A 102 0.83 -2.22 -3.70
C ALA A 102 2.11 -1.43 -3.97
N LEU A 103 3.21 -2.16 -4.18
CA LEU A 103 4.56 -1.64 -4.34
C LEU A 103 5.00 -1.78 -5.79
N LYS A 104 4.94 -0.67 -6.52
CA LYS A 104 5.46 -0.58 -7.89
C LYS A 104 6.90 -0.10 -7.90
N SER A 105 7.75 -0.81 -8.64
CA SER A 105 9.19 -0.51 -8.78
C SER A 105 9.49 0.74 -9.61
N HIS A 106 8.49 1.30 -10.29
CA HIS A 106 8.66 2.46 -11.16
C HIS A 106 9.34 3.64 -10.45
N SER A 107 10.45 4.09 -11.03
CA SER A 107 11.28 5.16 -10.52
C SER A 107 12.13 5.78 -11.62
N LYS A 108 11.79 7.01 -11.97
CA LYS A 108 12.47 7.83 -12.99
C LYS A 108 14.00 7.88 -12.85
N TRP A 109 14.51 7.83 -11.62
CA TRP A 109 15.95 7.87 -11.36
C TRP A 109 16.58 6.47 -11.26
N ALA A 110 15.81 5.42 -10.97
CA ALA A 110 16.32 4.12 -10.59
C ALA A 110 16.06 3.00 -11.60
N ASP A 111 14.94 3.01 -12.30
CA ASP A 111 14.56 1.94 -13.20
C ASP A 111 15.32 2.01 -14.55
N LYS A 112 15.23 0.93 -15.32
CA LYS A 112 15.91 0.79 -16.62
C LYS A 112 15.40 1.75 -17.68
N ASP A 113 14.12 2.10 -17.64
CA ASP A 113 13.50 3.01 -18.60
C ASP A 113 13.70 4.49 -18.26
N GLY A 114 14.01 4.82 -17.01
CA GLY A 114 14.23 6.15 -16.50
C GLY A 114 13.06 7.09 -16.74
N ASN A 115 13.33 8.19 -17.47
CA ASN A 115 12.38 9.27 -17.71
C ASN A 115 11.45 9.05 -18.93
N LYS A 116 11.39 7.84 -19.49
CA LYS A 116 10.48 7.57 -20.61
C LYS A 116 9.04 7.88 -20.21
N PHE A 117 8.30 8.47 -21.15
CA PHE A 117 6.89 8.85 -20.96
C PHE A 117 6.01 7.63 -20.60
N LYS A 118 6.31 6.48 -21.20
CA LYS A 118 5.73 5.18 -20.85
C LYS A 118 6.86 4.25 -20.46
N SER A 119 6.95 3.93 -19.17
CA SER A 119 7.84 2.87 -18.70
C SER A 119 7.20 1.52 -19.02
N THR A 120 7.92 0.67 -19.73
CA THR A 120 7.55 -0.72 -20.03
C THR A 120 8.43 -1.71 -19.28
N ASN A 121 9.51 -1.23 -18.67
CA ASN A 121 10.45 -2.00 -17.87
C ASN A 121 10.86 -1.22 -16.60
N PRO A 122 10.03 -1.26 -15.55
CA PRO A 122 10.32 -0.60 -14.28
C PRO A 122 11.35 -1.37 -13.43
N THR A 123 12.02 -2.38 -13.99
CA THR A 123 13.08 -3.12 -13.28
C THR A 123 14.17 -2.16 -12.81
N PRO A 124 14.56 -2.17 -11.52
CA PRO A 124 15.68 -1.38 -11.03
C PRO A 124 16.98 -1.67 -11.78
N LYS A 125 17.75 -0.62 -12.10
CA LYS A 125 19.14 -0.76 -12.58
C LYS A 125 19.96 -1.52 -11.53
N LYS A 126 20.92 -2.34 -11.98
CA LYS A 126 21.76 -3.19 -11.09
C LYS A 126 22.35 -2.41 -9.90
N LYS A 127 22.86 -1.19 -10.15
CA LYS A 127 23.44 -0.32 -9.10
C LYS A 127 22.44 0.13 -8.02
N TYR A 128 21.14 0.05 -8.27
CA TYR A 128 20.09 0.50 -7.34
C TYR A 128 19.27 -0.65 -6.75
N GLN A 129 19.56 -1.91 -7.07
CA GLN A 129 18.84 -3.07 -6.51
C GLN A 129 18.88 -3.11 -4.98
N LYS A 130 20.02 -2.74 -4.37
CA LYS A 130 20.14 -2.64 -2.89
C LYS A 130 19.24 -1.53 -2.32
N LEU A 131 19.09 -0.41 -3.04
CA LEU A 131 18.19 0.66 -2.60
C LEU A 131 16.73 0.25 -2.74
N TYR A 132 16.39 -0.49 -3.79
CA TYR A 132 15.05 -1.04 -3.97
C TYR A 132 14.69 -1.99 -2.82
N SER A 133 15.57 -2.92 -2.48
CA SER A 133 15.37 -3.83 -1.35
C SER A 133 15.23 -3.08 -0.02
N LYS A 134 16.03 -2.03 0.21
CA LYS A 134 15.88 -1.17 1.40
C LYS A 134 14.54 -0.42 1.43
N TRP A 135 14.04 0.03 0.28
CA TRP A 135 12.74 0.67 0.20
C TRP A 135 11.61 -0.31 0.54
N ILE A 136 11.63 -1.53 -0.02
CA ILE A 136 10.66 -2.58 0.32
C ILE A 136 10.71 -2.89 1.83
N HIS A 137 11.91 -3.12 2.38
CA HIS A 137 12.07 -3.40 3.81
C HIS A 137 11.51 -2.27 4.68
N ALA A 138 11.84 -1.02 4.37
CA ALA A 138 11.36 0.13 5.13
C ALA A 138 9.83 0.29 5.07
N VAL A 139 9.20 -0.13 3.96
CA VAL A 139 7.74 -0.14 3.87
C VAL A 139 7.13 -1.26 4.70
N VAL A 140 7.70 -2.47 4.67
CA VAL A 140 7.19 -3.59 5.49
C VAL A 140 7.34 -3.28 6.98
N GLU A 141 8.55 -2.94 7.42
CA GLU A 141 8.87 -2.55 8.80
C GLU A 141 7.90 -1.50 9.36
N ARG A 142 7.55 -0.51 8.55
CA ARG A 142 6.69 0.58 9.02
C ARG A 142 5.26 0.13 9.34
N TYR A 143 4.80 -1.01 8.81
CA TYR A 143 3.40 -1.42 8.88
C TYR A 143 3.19 -2.88 9.33
N ASP A 144 4.22 -3.59 9.80
CA ASP A 144 4.09 -4.98 10.23
C ASP A 144 3.65 -5.12 11.70
N ALA A 145 3.63 -4.03 12.46
CA ALA A 145 3.12 -3.93 13.83
C ALA A 145 3.89 -4.79 14.84
N ASP A 146 5.20 -4.99 14.64
CA ASP A 146 6.05 -5.71 15.59
C ASP A 146 6.58 -4.85 16.75
N GLY A 147 6.28 -3.55 16.74
CA GLY A 147 6.71 -2.56 17.73
C GLY A 147 8.02 -1.86 17.39
N ILE A 148 8.67 -2.21 16.27
CA ILE A 148 9.93 -1.64 15.81
C ILE A 148 9.63 -0.70 14.64
N GLN A 149 9.95 0.59 14.81
CA GLN A 149 9.82 1.63 13.75
C GLN A 149 8.45 1.73 13.04
N ASP A 150 7.39 1.20 13.66
CA ASP A 150 6.01 1.28 13.21
C ASP A 150 5.58 2.72 12.93
N MET A 151 4.63 2.87 12.00
CA MET A 151 3.88 4.11 11.83
C MET A 151 3.25 4.50 13.19
N PRO A 152 3.48 5.73 13.69
CA PRO A 152 2.83 6.18 14.91
C PRO A 152 1.30 6.08 14.83
N GLY A 153 0.70 5.37 15.77
CA GLY A 153 -0.76 5.14 15.79
C GLY A 153 -1.25 4.07 14.81
N LEU A 154 -0.35 3.23 14.27
CA LEU A 154 -0.72 2.00 13.59
C LEU A 154 -1.63 1.17 14.49
N ARG A 155 -2.80 0.78 13.98
CA ARG A 155 -3.75 -0.02 14.74
C ARG A 155 -3.49 -1.48 14.46
N TRP A 156 -3.53 -1.88 13.19
CA TRP A 156 -3.41 -3.27 12.75
C TRP A 156 -2.24 -3.45 11.78
N PRO A 157 -1.60 -4.64 11.74
CA PRO A 157 -0.57 -4.92 10.75
C PRO A 157 -1.16 -4.95 9.33
N VAL A 158 -0.41 -4.41 8.37
CA VAL A 158 -0.64 -4.67 6.94
C VAL A 158 -0.15 -6.07 6.64
N ARG A 159 -1.04 -6.93 6.14
CA ARG A 159 -0.71 -8.35 5.87
C ARG A 159 -0.55 -8.68 4.40
N TYR A 160 -1.04 -7.81 3.52
CA TYR A 160 -1.05 -8.05 2.08
C TYR A 160 -0.18 -7.03 1.38
N TYR A 161 0.88 -7.54 0.77
CA TYR A 161 1.77 -6.77 -0.08
C TYR A 161 1.71 -7.32 -1.49
N GLU A 162 1.52 -6.43 -2.45
CA GLU A 162 1.59 -6.74 -3.86
C GLU A 162 2.85 -6.10 -4.42
N ILE A 163 3.69 -6.87 -5.12
CA ILE A 163 4.82 -6.32 -5.87
C ILE A 163 4.45 -6.31 -7.34
N GLY A 164 4.41 -5.10 -7.91
CA GLY A 164 4.03 -4.88 -9.31
C GLY A 164 5.08 -4.14 -10.13
N SER A 165 4.92 -4.25 -11.44
CA SER A 165 5.56 -3.38 -12.44
C SER A 165 4.70 -2.15 -12.70
#